data_AF-K9KGK6-F1
#
_entry.id   AF-K9KGK6-F1
#
_cell.length_a   1.000
_cell.length_b   1.000
_cell.length_c   1.000
_cell.angle_alpha   90.00
_cell.angle_beta   90.00
_cell.angle_gamma   90.00
#
_symmetry.space_group_name_H-M   'P 1'
#
loop_
_entity.id
_entity.type
_entity.pdbx_description
1 polymer ?
#
loop_
_entity_poly.entity_id
_entity_poly.type
_entity_poly.pdbx_seq_one_letter_code
_entity_poly.pdbx_strand_id
1 'polypeptide(L)'
;TDDMYAEQTENPENPLRCPIKLYDFYLFKCPQSVKGRNDTFYLTPEPVVAPNSPIWYSVQPISREQMGQMLTRILVIREIQEAIAVANASTMH
;
A
#
# COMPACT_ATOMS: atom_id res chain seq x y z
N THR A 1 13.75 -20.70 10.09
CA THR A 1 12.84 -19.54 10.09
C THR A 1 12.43 -19.28 8.66
N ASP A 2 11.71 -20.23 8.08
CA ASP A 2 11.14 -20.14 6.73
C ASP A 2 9.80 -19.38 6.78
N ASP A 3 9.19 -19.32 7.97
CA ASP A 3 7.89 -18.68 8.23
C ASP A 3 7.89 -17.14 8.24
N MET A 4 9.04 -16.49 7.96
CA MET A 4 9.13 -15.03 7.96
C MET A 4 8.76 -14.40 6.61
N TYR A 5 8.75 -15.20 5.53
CA TYR A 5 8.48 -14.72 4.18
C TYR A 5 7.23 -15.39 3.63
N ALA A 6 6.18 -14.60 3.41
CA ALA A 6 5.00 -15.05 2.68
C ALA A 6 5.23 -14.84 1.18
N GLU A 7 5.14 -15.91 0.39
CA GLU A 7 5.15 -15.81 -1.06
C GLU A 7 3.81 -15.25 -1.56
N GLN A 8 3.87 -14.25 -2.45
CA GLN A 8 2.68 -13.72 -3.10
C GLN A 8 2.67 -14.14 -4.57
N THR A 9 1.61 -14.83 -4.99
CA THR A 9 1.42 -15.24 -6.38
C THR A 9 1.16 -14.03 -7.28
N GLU A 10 1.57 -14.15 -8.54
CA GLU A 10 1.28 -13.13 -9.55
C GLU A 10 -0.24 -13.01 -9.76
N ASN A 11 -0.72 -11.78 -9.93
CA ASN A 11 -2.08 -11.51 -10.40
C ASN A 11 -2.03 -11.17 -11.90
N PRO A 12 -2.29 -12.15 -12.80
CA PRO A 12 -2.20 -11.94 -14.24
C PRO A 12 -3.29 -10.99 -14.78
N GLU A 13 -4.43 -10.86 -14.09
CA GLU A 13 -5.52 -9.97 -14.50
C GLU A 13 -5.18 -8.49 -14.26
N ASN A 14 -4.31 -8.22 -13.28
CA ASN A 14 -3.86 -6.87 -12.99
C ASN A 14 -2.38 -6.85 -12.57
N PRO A 15 -1.45 -6.87 -13.55
CA PRO A 15 -0.01 -6.86 -13.27
C PRO A 15 0.48 -5.63 -12.48
N LEU A 16 -0.28 -4.52 -12.49
CA LEU A 16 0.03 -3.33 -11.70
C LEU A 16 -0.16 -3.52 -10.19
N ARG A 17 -0.83 -4.61 -9.77
CA ARG A 17 -0.96 -5.01 -8.36
C ARG A 17 0.21 -5.84 -7.85
N CYS A 18 1.18 -6.17 -8.71
CA CYS A 18 2.41 -6.84 -8.30
C CYS A 18 3.16 -6.00 -7.24
N PRO A 19 3.55 -6.55 -6.08
CA PRO A 19 4.22 -5.80 -5.02
C PRO A 19 5.50 -5.10 -5.49
N ILE A 20 6.26 -5.75 -6.38
CA ILE A 20 7.46 -5.18 -6.97
C ILE A 20 7.12 -3.94 -7.79
N LYS A 21 6.07 -4.00 -8.62
CA LYS A 21 5.62 -2.84 -9.41
C LYS A 21 5.10 -1.71 -8.54
N LEU A 22 4.36 -2.01 -7.48
CA LEU A 22 3.90 -1.00 -6.52
C LEU A 22 5.08 -0.32 -5.82
N TYR A 23 6.12 -1.09 -5.45
CA TYR A 23 7.34 -0.53 -4.87
C TYR A 23 8.11 0.35 -5.86
N ASP A 24 8.23 -0.09 -7.13
CA ASP A 24 8.80 0.73 -8.20
C ASP A 24 8.03 2.05 -8.38
N PHE A 25 6.69 2.01 -8.37
CA PHE A 25 5.86 3.22 -8.43
C PHE A 25 6.09 4.13 -7.23
N TYR A 26 6.15 3.58 -6.02
CA TYR A 26 6.48 4.34 -4.82
C TYR A 26 7.83 5.06 -4.97
N LEU A 27 8.88 4.35 -5.39
CA LEU A 27 10.21 4.93 -5.61
C LEU A 27 10.23 5.97 -6.73
N PHE A 28 9.41 5.80 -7.77
CA PHE A 28 9.29 6.75 -8.86
C PHE A 28 8.61 8.06 -8.42
N LYS A 29 7.64 7.98 -7.49
CA LYS A 29 6.86 9.12 -6.99
C LYS A 29 7.45 9.79 -5.74
N CYS A 30 8.49 9.20 -5.14
CA CYS A 30 9.24 9.80 -4.03
C CYS A 30 10.10 10.99 -4.49
N PRO A 31 10.34 11.99 -3.61
CA PRO A 31 11.32 13.04 -3.88
C PRO A 31 12.72 12.46 -4.12
N GLN A 32 13.44 13.00 -5.10
CA GLN A 32 14.78 12.50 -5.44
C GLN A 32 15.81 12.69 -4.30
N SER A 33 15.65 13.73 -3.48
CA SER A 33 16.56 14.04 -2.37
C SER A 33 16.60 12.97 -1.28
N VAL A 34 15.57 12.13 -1.20
CA VAL A 34 15.47 11.03 -0.21
C VAL A 34 15.65 9.65 -0.84
N LYS A 35 15.85 9.59 -2.16
CA LYS A 35 15.99 8.35 -2.92
C LYS A 35 17.31 7.66 -2.53
N GLY A 36 17.20 6.45 -1.98
CA GLY A 36 18.35 5.66 -1.49
C GLY A 36 18.41 5.50 0.02
N ARG A 37 17.53 6.18 0.76
CA ARG A 37 17.30 5.91 2.18
C ARG A 37 16.31 4.75 2.32
N ASN A 38 16.78 3.65 2.91
CA ASN A 38 15.99 2.43 3.11
C ASN A 38 15.55 2.25 4.57
N ASP A 39 15.83 3.22 5.43
CA ASP A 39 15.55 3.22 6.86
C ASP A 39 14.15 3.74 7.21
N THR A 40 13.47 4.40 6.28
CA THR A 40 12.15 5.00 6.51
C THR A 40 11.30 5.05 5.25
N PHE A 41 9.98 5.16 5.44
CA PHE A 41 9.01 5.30 4.35
C PHE A 41 8.52 6.74 4.23
N TYR A 42 8.54 7.29 3.02
CA TYR A 42 8.08 8.63 2.69
C TYR A 42 6.69 8.54 2.05
N LEU A 43 5.68 8.23 2.87
CA LEU A 43 4.29 8.07 2.42
C LEU A 43 3.41 9.27 2.79
N THR A 44 4.00 10.33 3.32
CA THR A 44 3.30 11.60 3.59
C THR A 44 3.02 12.27 2.24
N PRO A 45 1.75 12.48 1.84
CA PRO A 45 1.42 13.06 0.54
C PRO A 45 1.85 14.54 0.47
N GLU A 46 2.22 14.99 -0.72
CA GLU A 46 2.34 16.43 -1.01
C GLU A 46 0.96 17.11 -0.91
N PRO A 47 0.87 18.37 -0.43
CA PRO A 47 -0.41 19.08 -0.28
C PRO A 47 -1.19 19.23 -1.59
N VAL A 48 -0.48 19.28 -2.73
CA VAL A 48 -1.07 19.38 -4.06
C VAL A 48 -0.50 18.26 -4.93
N VAL A 49 -1.31 17.22 -5.16
CA VAL A 49 -0.93 16.04 -5.94
C VAL A 49 -2.06 15.64 -6.90
N ALA A 50 -1.69 15.31 -8.13
CA ALA A 50 -2.57 14.78 -9.16
C ALA A 50 -2.02 13.43 -9.69
N PRO A 51 -2.85 12.61 -10.37
CA PRO A 51 -2.40 11.31 -10.88
C PRO A 51 -1.18 11.38 -11.81
N ASN A 52 -1.04 12.46 -12.58
CA ASN A 52 0.09 12.67 -13.48
C ASN A 52 1.25 13.47 -12.86
N SER A 53 1.16 13.89 -11.59
CA SER A 53 2.23 14.63 -10.94
C SER A 53 3.53 13.81 -10.91
N PRO A 54 4.69 14.45 -11.13
CA PRO A 54 5.98 13.75 -11.11
C PRO A 54 6.36 13.24 -9.72
N ILE A 55 5.87 13.91 -8.67
CA ILE A 55 6.10 13.57 -7.26
C ILE A 55 4.74 13.51 -6.57
N TRP A 56 4.54 12.51 -5.69
CA TRP A 56 3.32 12.38 -4.89
C TRP A 56 3.56 12.51 -3.39
N TYR A 57 4.78 12.21 -2.94
CA TYR A 57 5.13 12.18 -1.53
C TYR A 57 6.09 13.31 -1.20
N SER A 58 6.00 13.80 0.02
CA SER A 58 6.91 14.80 0.56
C SER A 58 8.20 14.16 1.10
N VAL A 59 9.18 15.00 1.41
CA VAL A 59 10.42 14.58 2.08
C VAL A 59 10.23 14.23 3.55
N GLN A 60 9.02 14.40 4.10
CA GLN A 60 8.73 14.06 5.48
C GLN A 60 8.35 12.57 5.58
N PRO A 61 9.10 11.76 6.35
CA PRO A 61 8.75 10.36 6.53
C PRO A 61 7.39 10.24 7.23
N ILE A 62 6.66 9.17 6.92
CA ILE A 62 5.45 8.84 7.67
C ILE A 62 5.84 8.37 9.07
N SER A 63 5.16 8.86 10.10
CA SER A 63 5.39 8.37 11.46
C SER A 63 4.87 6.94 11.64
N ARG A 64 5.45 6.20 12.58
CA ARG A 64 4.99 4.85 12.94
C ARG A 64 3.52 4.83 13.36
N GLU A 65 3.07 5.86 14.06
CA GLU A 65 1.68 6.01 14.47
C GLU A 65 0.74 6.15 13.27
N GLN A 66 1.04 7.07 12.34
CA GLN A 66 0.24 7.27 11.13
C GLN A 66 0.22 6.01 10.24
N MET A 67 1.38 5.34 10.10
CA MET A 67 1.45 4.06 9.38
C MET A 67 0.56 3.00 10.05
N GLY A 68 0.61 2.90 11.38
CA GLY A 68 -0.26 2.00 12.14
C GLY A 68 -1.73 2.30 11.87
N GLN A 69 -2.14 3.56 11.95
CA GLN A 69 -3.52 3.96 11.65
C GLN A 69 -3.95 3.65 10.22
N MET A 70 -3.07 3.83 9.23
CA MET A 70 -3.35 3.47 7.83
C MET A 70 -3.58 1.96 7.68
N LEU A 71 -2.69 1.15 8.24
CA LEU A 71 -2.80 -0.31 8.19
C LEU A 71 -4.06 -0.80 8.90
N THR A 72 -4.37 -0.26 10.09
CA THR A 72 -5.61 -0.59 10.80
C THR A 72 -6.85 -0.28 9.95
N ARG A 73 -6.91 0.89 9.29
CA ARG A 73 -8.03 1.23 8.40
C ARG A 73 -8.17 0.24 7.25
N ILE A 74 -7.06 -0.16 6.61
CA ILE A 74 -7.07 -1.13 5.50
C ILE A 74 -7.56 -2.49 5.97
N LEU A 75 -7.04 -2.98 7.11
CA LEU A 75 -7.41 -4.28 7.67
C LEU A 75 -8.89 -4.33 8.06
N VAL A 76 -9.39 -3.30 8.73
CA VAL A 76 -10.81 -3.22 9.12
C VAL A 76 -11.73 -3.20 7.89
N ILE A 77 -11.37 -2.45 6.84
CA ILE A 77 -12.16 -2.44 5.59
C ILE A 77 -12.18 -3.85 4.96
N ARG A 78 -11.05 -4.54 4.96
CA ARG A 78 -10.95 -5.91 4.44
C ARG A 78 -11.83 -6.86 5.25
N GLU A 79 -11.77 -6.82 6.58
CA GLU A 79 -12.61 -7.65 7.46
C GLU A 79 -14.11 -7.41 7.20
N ILE A 80 -14.52 -6.14 7.02
CA ILE A 80 -15.90 -5.80 6.67
C ILE A 80 -16.29 -6.38 5.30
N GLN A 81 -15.44 -6.25 4.29
CA GLN A 81 -15.70 -6.80 2.95
C GLN A 81 -15.83 -8.32 2.96
N GLU A 82 -14.99 -9.00 3.73
CA GLU A 82 -15.03 -10.45 3.91
C GLU A 82 -16.32 -10.88 4.63
N ALA A 83 -16.70 -10.18 5.72
CA ALA A 83 -17.95 -10.45 6.42
C ALA A 83 -19.18 -10.27 5.53
N ILE A 84 -19.22 -9.21 4.71
CA ILE A 84 -20.31 -8.98 3.74
C ILE A 84 -20.35 -10.09 2.70
N ALA A 85 -19.20 -10.51 2.15
CA ALA A 85 -19.13 -11.59 1.18
C ALA A 85 -19.67 -12.92 1.74
N VAL A 86 -19.33 -13.25 3.00
CA VAL A 86 -19.83 -14.45 3.69
C VAL A 86 -21.34 -14.38 3.93
N ALA A 87 -21.85 -13.23 4.37
CA ALA A 87 -23.29 -13.03 4.58
C ALA A 87 -24.09 -13.17 3.27
N ASN A 88 -23.58 -12.61 2.18
CA ASN A 88 -24.19 -12.74 0.85
C ASN A 88 -24.20 -14.18 0.34
N ALA A 89 -23.11 -14.93 0.56
CA ALA A 89 -23.04 -16.35 0.21
C ALA A 89 -24.03 -17.19 1.04
N SER A 90 -24.26 -16.83 2.30
CA SER A 90 -25.20 -17.52 3.20
C SER A 90 -26.67 -17.23 2.89
N THR A 91 -26.97 -16.14 2.17
CA THR A 91 -28.34 -15.74 1.79
C THR A 91 -28.79 -16.37 0.45
N MET A 92 -27.85 -16.95 -0.32
CA MET A 92 -28.15 -17.65 -1.59
C MET A 92 -28.37 -19.17 -1.43
N HIS A 93 -28.44 -19.65 -0.18
CA HIS A 93 -28.83 -21.00 0.21
C HIS A 93 -30.12 -20.97 1.03
#